data_AF-A0A1J4JXI5-F1
#
_entry.id   AF-A0A1J4JXI5-F1
#
_cell.length_a   1.000
_cell.length_b   1.000
_cell.length_c   1.000
_cell.angle_alpha   90.00
_cell.angle_beta   90.00
_cell.angle_gamma   90.00
#
_symmetry.space_group_name_H-M   'P 1'
#
loop_
_entity.id
_entity.type
_entity.pdbx_description
1 polymer ?
#
loop_
_entity_poly.entity_id
_entity_poly.type
_entity_poly.pdbx_seq_one_letter_code
_entity_poly.pdbx_strand_id
1 'polypeptide(L)'
;MGSIFSTPVQPEQPKPRSQPPPRKQIEQRPQRSLNDRKSAPKPQIVINKKFVPETVPDPTPDEHCGLFVDGLNFHWEKEKFAKFLTSKGITFTQAFKKKSKCFGTIHFDNNADRSEAYKILTSQPIQNRVIFVVPLRKKLEVSQRLCDRLRARATSDLDVRDIDDKITPWHNFTYEEQLQKKSEKFTNIISPILPNNDLITVFPAPKTTGYRNKVELTIGKDLKGEICVGFNLGSRVEDVIAPVKSLINCPPRTPELAEKLRKFIVDSGVPVFDRCENVGQWKFVLIRSNEKGEIMMQVVVYQTVGEKVINDLKEAFQNEVTSLYYCETDVFEAYGKNPKIIHLSGPEHIVETLRGLQFDISPMSFFQTNTPGAELLFTKIEELAEVDSNTVLIDVCCGTGVIGLSLARKVKTLIGVDIEEQAIFDARRNAEKNGILNAEFIAAKAEDALPEIIQRFSGTGSKIIAICDPPRCGLHKKALMPLRNCPGLNRLVYISCNAESLVQDAQRVLVSNGNFSSRPFVPKVWFGVDMFPHTDRCEIVMLMER
;
A
#
# COMPACT_ATOMS: atom_id res chain seq x y z
N MET A 1 64.38 -24.82 21.87
CA MET A 1 65.64 -24.03 21.93
C MET A 1 65.37 -22.66 21.33
N GLY A 2 66.15 -21.63 21.65
CA GLY A 2 66.07 -20.31 20.99
C GLY A 2 65.13 -19.27 21.62
N SER A 3 65.37 -18.90 22.89
CA SER A 3 64.87 -17.64 23.48
C SER A 3 65.71 -16.44 23.00
N ILE A 4 65.38 -15.20 23.43
CA ILE A 4 65.75 -13.97 22.68
C ILE A 4 64.88 -12.71 22.97
N PHE A 5 64.61 -12.16 24.16
CA PHE A 5 65.03 -12.36 25.56
C PHE A 5 63.95 -11.73 26.51
N SER A 6 64.30 -11.29 27.73
CA SER A 6 63.46 -10.46 28.64
C SER A 6 64.34 -9.53 29.49
N THR A 7 63.91 -8.58 30.36
CA THR A 7 62.62 -8.16 30.99
C THR A 7 62.75 -6.61 31.28
N PRO A 8 62.14 -5.88 32.27
CA PRO A 8 61.12 -6.16 33.30
C PRO A 8 59.93 -5.15 33.37
N VAL A 9 59.01 -5.38 34.32
CA VAL A 9 57.96 -4.43 34.76
C VAL A 9 58.46 -3.60 35.96
N GLN A 10 58.00 -2.35 36.10
CA GLN A 10 58.15 -1.53 37.32
C GLN A 10 56.79 -0.92 37.75
N PRO A 11 56.63 -0.52 39.04
CA PRO A 11 55.32 -0.36 39.67
C PRO A 11 54.62 0.98 39.43
N GLU A 12 53.38 1.07 39.91
CA GLU A 12 52.46 2.18 39.70
C GLU A 12 52.92 3.54 40.25
N GLN A 13 52.50 4.61 39.58
CA GLN A 13 52.21 5.90 40.21
C GLN A 13 50.79 6.35 39.83
N PRO A 14 50.05 6.98 40.75
CA PRO A 14 48.61 7.24 40.55
C PRO A 14 48.36 8.37 39.55
N LYS A 15 47.60 8.09 38.50
CA LYS A 15 47.02 9.15 37.66
C LYS A 15 45.97 9.94 38.46
N PRO A 16 45.95 11.28 38.36
CA PRO A 16 45.05 12.10 39.17
C PRO A 16 43.58 11.86 38.82
N ARG A 17 42.70 11.96 39.83
CA ARG A 17 41.24 11.92 39.62
C ARG A 17 40.82 13.10 38.73
N SER A 18 40.44 12.81 37.49
CA SER A 18 39.62 13.73 36.70
C SER A 18 38.32 13.99 37.45
N GLN A 19 37.89 15.25 37.47
CA GLN A 19 36.76 15.69 38.29
C GLN A 19 35.45 15.04 37.82
N PRO A 20 34.51 14.71 38.73
CA PRO A 20 33.15 14.37 38.31
C PRO A 20 32.52 15.57 37.59
N PRO A 21 31.63 15.35 36.60
CA PRO A 21 30.97 16.45 35.91
C PRO A 21 30.19 17.32 36.92
N PRO A 22 30.17 18.65 36.73
CA PRO A 22 29.54 19.55 37.69
C PRO A 22 28.06 19.20 37.86
N ARG A 23 27.63 19.02 39.11
CA ARG A 23 26.20 18.93 39.44
C ARG A 23 25.51 20.18 38.93
N LYS A 24 24.68 20.06 37.88
CA LYS A 24 23.72 21.11 37.54
C LYS A 24 22.89 21.39 38.80
N GLN A 25 22.81 22.66 39.17
CA GLN A 25 22.10 23.08 40.37
C GLN A 25 20.63 22.66 40.24
N ILE A 26 20.07 22.15 41.33
CA ILE A 26 18.61 22.02 41.44
C ILE A 26 18.10 23.44 41.67
N GLU A 27 17.74 24.13 40.59
CA GLU A 27 16.98 25.37 40.70
C GLU A 27 15.70 25.07 41.50
N GLN A 28 15.49 25.86 42.56
CA GLN A 28 14.27 25.74 43.36
C GLN A 28 13.08 26.08 42.46
N ARG A 29 12.17 25.12 42.27
CA ARG A 29 10.90 25.39 41.56
C ARG A 29 10.21 26.58 42.24
N PRO A 30 9.98 27.71 41.55
CA PRO A 30 9.19 28.77 42.14
C PRO A 30 7.79 28.23 42.42
N GLN A 31 7.30 28.43 43.65
CA GLN A 31 5.92 28.09 44.00
C GLN A 31 4.98 28.96 43.17
N ARG A 32 4.41 28.39 42.10
CA ARG A 32 3.34 29.05 41.35
C ARG A 32 2.13 29.18 42.29
N SER A 33 1.72 30.41 42.55
CA SER A 33 0.49 30.70 43.29
C SER A 33 -0.71 30.10 42.55
N LEU A 34 -1.76 29.76 43.30
CA LEU A 34 -2.99 29.19 42.73
C LEU A 34 -3.80 30.15 41.85
N ASN A 35 -3.38 31.43 41.74
CA ASN A 35 -4.13 32.48 41.06
C ASN A 35 -3.72 32.74 39.59
N ASP A 36 -2.52 32.34 39.14
CA ASP A 36 -2.10 32.53 37.74
C ASP A 36 -2.61 31.42 36.80
N ARG A 37 -3.93 31.20 36.80
CA ARG A 37 -4.66 30.58 35.69
C ARG A 37 -5.09 31.63 34.65
N LYS A 38 -4.18 32.53 34.26
CA LYS A 38 -4.37 33.34 33.06
C LYS A 38 -4.43 32.40 31.86
N SER A 39 -5.55 32.47 31.15
CA SER A 39 -5.98 31.52 30.13
C SER A 39 -4.84 31.07 29.21
N ALA A 40 -4.60 29.76 29.15
CA ALA A 40 -4.03 29.15 27.95
C ALA A 40 -4.88 29.60 26.74
N PRO A 41 -4.27 29.88 25.58
CA PRO A 41 -5.04 30.25 24.40
C PRO A 41 -6.04 29.12 24.11
N LYS A 42 -7.33 29.44 24.12
CA LYS A 42 -8.37 28.50 23.65
C LYS A 42 -7.96 28.10 22.23
N PRO A 43 -8.05 26.82 21.85
CA PRO A 43 -7.71 26.41 20.48
C PRO A 43 -8.50 27.29 19.52
N GLN A 44 -7.79 28.01 18.65
CA GLN A 44 -8.43 28.81 17.62
C GLN A 44 -9.18 27.83 16.73
N ILE A 45 -10.52 27.88 16.79
CA ILE A 45 -11.38 27.11 15.92
C ILE A 45 -11.16 27.68 14.52
N VAL A 46 -10.31 27.01 13.73
CA VAL A 46 -10.00 27.39 12.37
C VAL A 46 -11.31 27.36 11.59
N ILE A 47 -11.81 28.55 11.24
CA ILE A 47 -13.03 28.68 10.43
C ILE A 47 -12.71 28.06 9.08
N ASN A 48 -13.58 27.17 8.61
CA ASN A 48 -13.39 26.37 7.41
C ASN A 48 -13.54 27.22 6.13
N LYS A 49 -12.62 28.16 5.90
CA LYS A 49 -12.59 28.99 4.69
C LYS A 49 -12.15 28.24 3.43
N LYS A 50 -11.55 27.05 3.57
CA LYS A 50 -11.09 26.22 2.43
C LYS A 50 -12.21 25.43 1.75
N PHE A 51 -13.24 25.00 2.48
CA PHE A 51 -14.29 24.12 1.94
C PHE A 51 -15.69 24.75 1.94
N VAL A 52 -15.77 26.09 1.86
CA VAL A 52 -17.01 26.87 1.74
C VAL A 52 -17.06 27.51 0.35
N PRO A 53 -17.97 27.07 -0.54
CA PRO A 53 -18.31 27.79 -1.76
C PRO A 53 -18.72 29.25 -1.49
N GLU A 54 -18.32 30.17 -2.36
CA GLU A 54 -18.69 31.59 -2.25
C GLU A 54 -20.18 31.84 -2.56
N THR A 55 -20.81 30.92 -3.30
CA THR A 55 -22.22 30.97 -3.74
C THR A 55 -22.91 29.62 -3.59
N VAL A 56 -24.24 29.64 -3.50
CA VAL A 56 -25.08 28.42 -3.49
C VAL A 56 -25.79 28.29 -4.83
N PRO A 57 -25.58 27.20 -5.60
CA PRO A 57 -26.23 27.01 -6.89
C PRO A 57 -27.75 26.92 -6.72
N ASP A 58 -28.51 27.57 -7.62
CA ASP A 58 -29.98 27.60 -7.59
C ASP A 58 -30.61 26.19 -7.43
N PRO A 59 -31.74 26.08 -6.73
CA PRO A 59 -32.45 24.81 -6.60
C PRO A 59 -32.99 24.37 -7.97
N THR A 60 -32.98 23.07 -8.26
CA THR A 60 -33.72 22.55 -9.43
C THR A 60 -35.23 22.71 -9.20
N PRO A 61 -36.08 22.67 -10.26
CA PRO A 61 -37.53 22.84 -10.13
C PRO A 61 -38.23 21.81 -9.21
N ASP A 62 -37.55 20.74 -8.83
CA ASP A 62 -38.05 19.67 -7.97
C ASP A 62 -37.40 19.64 -6.56
N GLU A 63 -36.59 20.65 -6.23
CA GLU A 63 -35.87 20.83 -4.98
C GLU A 63 -36.41 21.97 -4.10
N HIS A 64 -35.89 22.08 -2.87
CA HIS A 64 -36.27 23.14 -1.95
C HIS A 64 -35.36 24.36 -2.08
N CYS A 65 -35.94 25.55 -2.12
CA CYS A 65 -35.23 26.79 -1.81
C CYS A 65 -34.90 26.83 -0.30
N GLY A 66 -33.91 26.05 0.11
CA GLY A 66 -33.57 25.85 1.51
C GLY A 66 -32.13 25.41 1.75
N LEU A 67 -31.74 25.46 3.02
CA LEU A 67 -30.46 25.00 3.54
C LEU A 67 -30.69 23.92 4.60
N PHE A 68 -29.78 22.94 4.63
CA PHE A 68 -29.59 22.01 5.74
C PHE A 68 -28.39 22.49 6.55
N VAL A 69 -28.54 22.55 7.88
CA VAL A 69 -27.52 23.05 8.81
C VAL A 69 -27.25 22.00 9.88
N ASP A 70 -26.01 21.56 10.01
CA ASP A 70 -25.55 20.57 11.00
C ASP A 70 -24.48 21.18 11.93
N GLY A 71 -24.23 20.56 13.09
CA GLY A 71 -23.38 21.09 14.17
C GLY A 71 -24.12 21.97 15.19
N LEU A 72 -25.42 22.19 14.99
CA LEU A 72 -26.29 22.95 15.90
C LEU A 72 -26.32 22.33 17.32
N ASN A 73 -26.67 23.16 18.30
CA ASN A 73 -26.77 22.73 19.68
C ASN A 73 -27.91 21.69 19.87
N PHE A 74 -27.56 20.56 20.49
CA PHE A 74 -28.47 19.42 20.74
C PHE A 74 -29.73 19.83 21.52
N HIS A 75 -29.58 20.77 22.46
CA HIS A 75 -30.65 21.29 23.32
C HIS A 75 -31.45 22.45 22.68
N TRP A 76 -31.19 22.81 21.43
CA TRP A 76 -32.03 23.77 20.71
C TRP A 76 -33.29 23.09 20.15
N GLU A 77 -34.40 23.79 20.31
CA GLU A 77 -35.72 23.48 19.74
C GLU A 77 -36.07 24.57 18.70
N LYS A 78 -37.17 24.40 17.95
CA LYS A 78 -37.56 25.26 16.83
C LYS A 78 -37.45 26.76 17.14
N GLU A 79 -38.02 27.21 18.25
CA GLU A 79 -38.00 28.63 18.66
C GLU A 79 -36.60 29.18 18.94
N LYS A 80 -35.72 28.39 19.58
CA LYS A 80 -34.36 28.83 19.91
C LYS A 80 -33.51 28.92 18.64
N PHE A 81 -33.73 28.03 17.68
CA PHE A 81 -33.09 28.10 16.37
C PHE A 81 -33.61 29.30 15.54
N ALA A 82 -34.93 29.51 15.49
CA ALA A 82 -35.53 30.68 14.83
C ALA A 82 -35.02 32.01 15.41
N LYS A 83 -35.06 32.17 16.74
CA LYS A 83 -34.52 33.36 17.44
C LYS A 83 -33.03 33.57 17.17
N PHE A 84 -32.24 32.50 17.07
CA PHE A 84 -30.84 32.60 16.67
C PHE A 84 -30.67 33.15 15.24
N LEU A 85 -31.41 32.62 14.26
CA LEU A 85 -31.34 33.08 12.86
C LEU A 85 -31.73 34.56 12.75
N THR A 86 -32.84 34.97 13.38
CA THR A 86 -33.25 36.39 13.44
C THR A 86 -32.19 37.26 14.11
N SER A 87 -31.54 36.79 15.19
CA SER A 87 -30.44 37.52 15.85
C SER A 87 -29.16 37.65 15.01
N LYS A 88 -29.08 36.94 13.89
CA LYS A 88 -28.02 37.02 12.87
C LYS A 88 -28.44 37.79 11.61
N GLY A 89 -29.62 38.42 11.60
CA GLY A 89 -30.14 39.15 10.44
C GLY A 89 -30.61 38.24 9.29
N ILE A 90 -30.81 36.94 9.54
CA ILE A 90 -31.22 36.00 8.51
C ILE A 90 -32.75 36.04 8.36
N THR A 91 -33.21 36.49 7.19
CA THR A 91 -34.60 36.32 6.72
C THR A 91 -34.84 34.87 6.33
N PHE A 92 -35.99 34.29 6.71
CA PHE A 92 -36.39 32.93 6.33
C PHE A 92 -37.91 32.77 6.42
N THR A 93 -38.49 31.89 5.61
CA THR A 93 -39.93 31.56 5.66
C THR A 93 -40.24 30.55 6.76
N GLN A 94 -39.43 29.50 6.85
CA GLN A 94 -39.60 28.43 7.83
C GLN A 94 -38.24 27.90 8.30
N ALA A 95 -38.05 27.80 9.61
CA ALA A 95 -36.90 27.12 10.21
C ALA A 95 -37.39 25.92 11.04
N PHE A 96 -36.76 24.76 10.84
CA PHE A 96 -37.07 23.53 11.56
C PHE A 96 -35.85 23.01 12.31
N LYS A 97 -36.02 22.71 13.59
CA LYS A 97 -34.99 22.09 14.43
C LYS A 97 -35.61 21.00 15.30
N LYS A 98 -35.25 19.74 15.03
CA LYS A 98 -35.72 18.60 15.83
C LYS A 98 -34.97 18.57 17.17
N LYS A 99 -35.72 18.31 18.25
CA LYS A 99 -35.18 18.06 19.60
C LYS A 99 -34.28 16.82 19.56
N SER A 100 -33.21 16.81 20.35
CA SER A 100 -32.25 15.70 20.42
C SER A 100 -31.57 15.32 19.09
N LYS A 101 -31.35 16.31 18.21
CA LYS A 101 -30.53 16.23 16.99
C LYS A 101 -29.61 17.44 16.88
N CYS A 102 -28.49 17.28 16.18
CA CYS A 102 -27.53 18.37 15.92
C CYS A 102 -27.75 19.10 14.59
N PHE A 103 -28.80 18.75 13.84
CA PHE A 103 -29.14 19.39 12.57
C PHE A 103 -30.53 20.04 12.55
N GLY A 104 -30.74 20.92 11.58
CA GLY A 104 -32.00 21.59 11.26
C GLY A 104 -32.06 22.01 9.79
N THR A 105 -33.19 22.57 9.37
CA THR A 105 -33.38 23.11 8.01
C THR A 105 -33.93 24.53 8.05
N ILE A 106 -33.67 25.29 7.00
CA ILE A 106 -34.13 26.66 6.78
C ILE A 106 -34.67 26.74 5.36
N HIS A 107 -35.79 27.43 5.15
CA HIS A 107 -36.46 27.64 3.87
C HIS A 107 -36.59 29.14 3.60
N PHE A 108 -36.59 29.53 2.32
CA PHE A 108 -36.54 30.91 1.84
C PHE A 108 -37.46 31.07 0.62
N ASP A 109 -38.00 32.26 0.38
CA ASP A 109 -38.82 32.52 -0.81
C ASP A 109 -37.99 32.58 -2.11
N ASN A 110 -36.70 32.93 -2.01
CA ASN A 110 -35.82 33.16 -3.16
C ASN A 110 -34.36 32.76 -2.85
N ASN A 111 -33.53 32.60 -3.89
CA ASN A 111 -32.13 32.19 -3.71
C ASN A 111 -31.21 33.33 -3.21
N ALA A 112 -31.60 34.60 -3.29
CA ALA A 112 -30.78 35.69 -2.77
C ALA A 112 -30.72 35.62 -1.23
N ASP A 113 -31.87 35.52 -0.57
CA ASP A 113 -31.95 35.30 0.89
C ASP A 113 -31.25 34.00 1.31
N ARG A 114 -31.46 32.91 0.55
CA ARG A 114 -30.80 31.61 0.81
C ARG A 114 -29.27 31.72 0.72
N SER A 115 -28.75 32.47 -0.26
CA SER A 115 -27.31 32.66 -0.47
C SER A 115 -26.70 33.61 0.56
N GLU A 116 -27.41 34.65 0.99
CA GLU A 116 -26.91 35.54 2.04
C GLU A 116 -26.92 34.84 3.42
N ALA A 117 -28.00 34.11 3.73
CA ALA A 117 -28.07 33.24 4.90
C ALA A 117 -26.92 32.21 4.93
N TYR A 118 -26.56 31.66 3.77
CA TYR A 118 -25.42 30.75 3.63
C TYR A 118 -24.11 31.42 4.08
N LYS A 119 -23.76 32.60 3.53
CA LYS A 119 -22.56 33.36 3.90
C LYS A 119 -22.53 33.70 5.39
N ILE A 120 -23.66 34.14 5.95
CA ILE A 120 -23.77 34.49 7.38
C ILE A 120 -23.51 33.26 8.27
N LEU A 121 -24.00 32.08 7.88
CA LEU A 121 -23.84 30.85 8.65
C LEU A 121 -22.46 30.20 8.49
N THR A 122 -21.80 30.31 7.33
CA THR A 122 -20.47 29.73 7.10
C THR A 122 -19.31 30.62 7.55
N SER A 123 -19.51 31.94 7.66
CA SER A 123 -18.45 32.89 8.01
C SER A 123 -18.08 32.98 9.49
N GLN A 124 -18.91 32.46 10.41
CA GLN A 124 -18.67 32.58 11.87
C GLN A 124 -19.06 31.30 12.65
N PRO A 125 -18.27 30.87 13.65
CA PRO A 125 -18.61 29.72 14.49
C PRO A 125 -19.75 30.05 15.46
N ILE A 126 -20.66 29.10 15.67
CA ILE A 126 -21.83 29.27 16.55
C ILE A 126 -21.53 28.67 17.92
N GLN A 127 -21.47 29.48 18.98
CA GLN A 127 -21.23 29.01 20.37
C GLN A 127 -20.00 28.09 20.51
N ASN A 128 -18.89 28.45 19.87
CA ASN A 128 -17.67 27.63 19.75
C ASN A 128 -17.90 26.24 19.10
N ARG A 129 -18.88 26.12 18.20
CA ARG A 129 -19.08 24.95 17.33
C ARG A 129 -18.84 25.34 15.88
N VAL A 130 -18.18 24.46 15.14
CA VAL A 130 -18.22 24.47 13.67
C VAL A 130 -19.61 23.99 13.25
N ILE A 131 -20.24 24.70 12.32
CA ILE A 131 -21.45 24.23 11.64
C ILE A 131 -21.17 23.95 10.18
N PHE A 132 -21.93 23.02 9.61
CA PHE A 132 -21.84 22.61 8.21
C PHE A 132 -23.16 22.97 7.54
N VAL A 133 -23.07 23.67 6.41
CA VAL A 133 -24.22 24.25 5.70
C VAL A 133 -24.17 23.79 4.25
N VAL A 134 -25.29 23.25 3.76
CA VAL A 134 -25.42 22.71 2.40
C VAL A 134 -26.83 22.96 1.84
N PRO A 135 -27.06 22.90 0.51
CA PRO A 135 -28.40 22.95 -0.06
C PRO A 135 -29.33 21.88 0.53
N LEU A 136 -30.59 22.25 0.76
CA LEU A 136 -31.63 21.30 1.16
C LEU A 136 -32.17 20.55 -0.07
N ARG A 137 -31.70 19.31 -0.23
CA ARG A 137 -32.09 18.41 -1.32
C ARG A 137 -33.40 17.71 -0.98
N LYS A 138 -34.18 17.35 -2.00
CA LYS A 138 -35.49 16.66 -1.93
C LYS A 138 -35.49 15.40 -1.03
N LYS A 139 -34.38 14.65 -1.01
CA LYS A 139 -34.10 13.59 -0.04
C LYS A 139 -33.15 14.12 1.04
N LEU A 140 -33.64 14.25 2.27
CA LEU A 140 -32.88 14.82 3.41
C LEU A 140 -31.53 14.13 3.64
N GLU A 141 -31.45 12.81 3.40
CA GLU A 141 -30.21 12.04 3.49
C GLU A 141 -29.09 12.55 2.59
N VAL A 142 -29.41 13.12 1.42
CA VAL A 142 -28.40 13.64 0.48
C VAL A 142 -27.74 14.89 1.07
N SER A 143 -28.53 15.80 1.66
CA SER A 143 -28.01 16.93 2.43
C SER A 143 -27.24 16.47 3.67
N GLN A 144 -27.71 15.44 4.38
CA GLN A 144 -26.95 14.91 5.52
C GLN A 144 -25.59 14.35 5.08
N ARG A 145 -25.53 13.52 4.02
CA ARG A 145 -24.27 13.02 3.44
C ARG A 145 -23.35 14.14 2.95
N LEU A 146 -23.89 15.25 2.44
CA LEU A 146 -23.09 16.44 2.09
C LEU A 146 -22.49 17.12 3.32
N CYS A 147 -23.24 17.26 4.42
CA CYS A 147 -22.69 17.74 5.70
C CYS A 147 -21.69 16.75 6.32
N ASP A 148 -21.93 15.44 6.20
CA ASP A 148 -21.02 14.41 6.68
C ASP A 148 -19.68 14.44 5.91
N ARG A 149 -19.72 14.66 4.58
CA ARG A 149 -18.52 14.94 3.75
C ARG A 149 -17.81 16.23 4.16
N LEU A 150 -18.52 17.35 4.34
CA LEU A 150 -17.89 18.60 4.80
C LEU A 150 -17.28 18.47 6.21
N ARG A 151 -17.91 17.69 7.09
CA ARG A 151 -17.36 17.36 8.41
C ARG A 151 -16.10 16.52 8.29
N ALA A 152 -16.13 15.44 7.50
CA ALA A 152 -14.98 14.57 7.27
C ALA A 152 -13.76 15.40 6.82
N ARG A 153 -13.89 16.16 5.73
CA ARG A 153 -12.88 17.12 5.24
C ARG A 153 -12.35 18.06 6.33
N ALA A 154 -13.25 18.72 7.07
CA ALA A 154 -12.88 19.65 8.14
C ALA A 154 -12.25 19.01 9.39
N THR A 155 -12.33 17.67 9.51
CA THR A 155 -11.64 16.86 10.53
C THR A 155 -10.50 16.02 9.96
N SER A 156 -10.17 16.18 8.68
CA SER A 156 -9.16 15.38 7.98
C SER A 156 -7.82 16.11 7.94
N ASP A 157 -6.75 15.44 8.35
CA ASP A 157 -5.38 15.95 8.21
C ASP A 157 -4.84 15.83 6.76
N LEU A 158 -5.72 15.93 5.75
CA LEU A 158 -5.34 15.86 4.33
C LEU A 158 -4.53 17.08 3.88
N ASP A 159 -4.65 18.21 4.59
CA ASP A 159 -3.80 19.39 4.46
C ASP A 159 -2.39 19.21 5.08
N VAL A 160 -2.17 18.14 5.86
CA VAL A 160 -0.98 17.96 6.73
C VAL A 160 -0.15 16.73 6.34
N ARG A 161 -0.78 15.70 5.79
CA ARG A 161 -0.07 14.50 5.30
C ARG A 161 0.54 14.77 3.93
N ASP A 162 1.87 14.86 3.87
CA ASP A 162 2.52 14.85 2.57
C ASP A 162 2.36 13.47 1.90
N ILE A 163 2.40 13.45 0.57
CA ILE A 163 2.31 12.24 -0.24
C ILE A 163 3.51 11.31 0.05
N ASP A 164 4.69 11.88 0.32
CA ASP A 164 5.88 11.18 0.78
C ASP A 164 5.65 10.48 2.13
N ASP A 165 4.97 11.12 3.09
CA ASP A 165 4.62 10.50 4.39
C ASP A 165 3.61 9.35 4.25
N LYS A 166 2.77 9.33 3.20
CA LYS A 166 1.81 8.24 2.95
C LYS A 166 2.41 7.08 2.15
N ILE A 167 3.24 7.37 1.14
CA ILE A 167 3.75 6.36 0.18
C ILE A 167 5.13 5.84 0.59
N THR A 168 5.92 6.65 1.27
CA THR A 168 7.27 6.36 1.77
C THR A 168 7.42 6.88 3.20
N PRO A 169 6.63 6.38 4.17
CA PRO A 169 6.50 6.95 5.52
C PRO A 169 7.82 7.09 6.30
N TRP A 170 8.89 6.42 5.87
CA TRP A 170 10.20 6.45 6.49
C TRP A 170 11.25 7.21 5.65
N HIS A 171 10.83 8.05 4.70
CA HIS A 171 11.73 8.86 3.85
C HIS A 171 12.67 9.78 4.65
N ASN A 172 12.20 10.30 5.78
CA ASN A 172 12.96 11.18 6.69
C ASN A 172 13.99 10.46 7.60
N PHE A 173 14.04 9.12 7.63
CA PHE A 173 15.04 8.38 8.42
C PHE A 173 16.26 8.00 7.57
N THR A 174 17.46 7.96 8.16
CA THR A 174 18.64 7.42 7.46
C THR A 174 18.43 5.95 7.11
N TYR A 175 19.12 5.43 6.11
CA TYR A 175 18.85 4.06 5.67
C TYR A 175 19.25 3.03 6.73
N GLU A 176 20.27 3.32 7.54
CA GLU A 176 20.70 2.56 8.71
C GLU A 176 19.61 2.53 9.79
N GLU A 177 18.99 3.67 10.07
CA GLU A 177 17.83 3.75 11.00
C GLU A 177 16.63 2.94 10.49
N GLN A 178 16.37 2.95 9.19
CA GLN A 178 15.30 2.14 8.58
C GLN A 178 15.59 0.64 8.73
N LEU A 179 16.83 0.20 8.48
CA LEU A 179 17.24 -1.19 8.63
C LEU A 179 17.15 -1.63 10.10
N GLN A 180 17.65 -0.83 11.05
CA GLN A 180 17.53 -1.10 12.49
C GLN A 180 16.05 -1.23 12.90
N LYS A 181 15.18 -0.30 12.48
CA LYS A 181 13.73 -0.35 12.77
C LYS A 181 13.06 -1.57 12.16
N LYS A 182 13.50 -2.05 10.98
CA LYS A 182 13.03 -3.32 10.39
C LYS A 182 13.50 -4.50 11.24
N SER A 183 14.78 -4.58 11.62
CA SER A 183 15.30 -5.63 12.51
C SER A 183 14.53 -5.68 13.84
N GLU A 184 14.36 -4.56 14.54
CA GLU A 184 13.60 -4.49 15.78
C GLU A 184 12.13 -4.91 15.60
N LYS A 185 11.43 -4.35 14.59
CA LYS A 185 10.02 -4.68 14.29
C LYS A 185 9.84 -6.17 14.01
N PHE A 186 10.62 -6.73 13.09
CA PHE A 186 10.40 -8.10 12.63
C PHE A 186 10.89 -9.15 13.63
N THR A 187 11.95 -8.88 14.42
CA THR A 187 12.35 -9.74 15.55
C THR A 187 11.20 -9.89 16.55
N ASN A 188 10.57 -8.77 16.96
CA ASN A 188 9.44 -8.81 17.87
C ASN A 188 8.29 -9.66 17.33
N ILE A 189 7.95 -9.53 16.04
CA ILE A 189 6.87 -10.31 15.41
C ILE A 189 7.18 -11.81 15.38
N ILE A 190 8.39 -12.22 14.98
CA ILE A 190 8.72 -13.65 14.79
C ILE A 190 9.22 -14.36 16.05
N SER A 191 9.59 -13.63 17.10
CA SER A 191 10.05 -14.21 18.37
C SER A 191 9.19 -15.35 18.95
N PRO A 192 7.84 -15.43 18.78
CA PRO A 192 7.04 -16.55 19.31
C PRO A 192 7.28 -17.93 18.66
N ILE A 193 8.11 -18.01 17.61
CA ILE A 193 8.49 -19.29 16.96
C ILE A 193 10.01 -19.54 16.95
N LEU A 194 10.83 -18.58 17.35
CA LEU A 194 12.29 -18.72 17.30
C LEU A 194 12.83 -19.53 18.49
N PRO A 195 13.98 -20.22 18.33
CA PRO A 195 14.67 -20.89 19.44
C PRO A 195 15.40 -19.91 20.37
N ASN A 196 15.62 -18.66 19.94
CA ASN A 196 16.21 -17.57 20.72
C ASN A 196 15.62 -16.22 20.29
N ASN A 197 16.00 -15.13 20.96
CA ASN A 197 15.50 -13.77 20.68
C ASN A 197 16.56 -12.91 19.97
N ASP A 198 17.38 -13.52 19.10
CA ASP A 198 18.42 -12.80 18.37
C ASP A 198 17.80 -11.84 17.34
N LEU A 199 18.36 -10.63 17.23
CA LEU A 199 17.91 -9.63 16.26
C LEU A 199 18.04 -10.16 14.83
N ILE A 200 16.94 -10.13 14.08
CA ILE A 200 16.93 -10.54 12.67
C ILE A 200 17.80 -9.60 11.83
N THR A 201 18.80 -10.15 11.14
CA THR A 201 19.55 -9.41 10.11
C THR A 201 18.61 -9.02 8.98
N VAL A 202 18.55 -7.73 8.64
CA VAL A 202 17.87 -7.24 7.44
C VAL A 202 18.93 -6.83 6.43
N PHE A 203 19.00 -7.55 5.31
CA PHE A 203 19.93 -7.23 4.23
C PHE A 203 19.49 -5.96 3.49
N PRO A 204 20.41 -5.01 3.23
CA PRO A 204 20.11 -3.75 2.57
C PRO A 204 19.72 -3.95 1.10
N ALA A 205 18.83 -3.09 0.60
CA ALA A 205 18.50 -3.03 -0.81
C ALA A 205 19.73 -2.56 -1.63
N PRO A 206 20.08 -3.21 -2.76
CA PRO A 206 21.11 -2.69 -3.67
C PRO A 206 20.73 -1.35 -4.33
N LYS A 207 19.43 -1.02 -4.34
CA LYS A 207 18.85 0.19 -4.94
C LYS A 207 17.76 0.73 -4.01
N THR A 208 17.99 1.89 -3.40
CA THR A 208 17.09 2.51 -2.40
C THR A 208 16.20 3.60 -2.96
N THR A 209 16.64 4.28 -4.03
CA THR A 209 15.88 5.33 -4.72
C THR A 209 15.46 4.88 -6.12
N GLY A 210 14.30 5.33 -6.59
CA GLY A 210 13.77 5.00 -7.93
C GLY A 210 13.65 3.49 -8.25
N TYR A 211 13.64 2.63 -7.23
CA TYR A 211 13.70 1.17 -7.39
C TYR A 211 12.40 0.55 -7.91
N ARG A 212 11.28 1.29 -7.84
CA ARG A 212 9.94 0.71 -7.96
C ARG A 212 9.51 0.51 -9.41
N ASN A 213 9.77 -0.67 -9.96
CA ASN A 213 9.47 -1.03 -11.36
C ASN A 213 7.95 -1.13 -11.70
N LYS A 214 7.04 -0.98 -10.72
CA LYS A 214 5.58 -0.98 -10.89
C LYS A 214 4.90 0.08 -10.02
N VAL A 215 4.28 1.09 -10.65
CA VAL A 215 3.54 2.18 -10.00
C VAL A 215 2.14 2.29 -10.57
N GLU A 216 1.13 2.22 -9.70
CA GLU A 216 -0.28 2.42 -10.04
C GLU A 216 -0.75 3.77 -9.48
N LEU A 217 -1.34 4.60 -10.33
CA LEU A 217 -1.78 5.95 -10.01
C LEU A 217 -3.29 6.06 -10.24
N THR A 218 -4.03 6.53 -9.24
CA THR A 218 -5.45 6.87 -9.36
C THR A 218 -5.61 8.14 -10.18
N ILE A 219 -6.63 8.16 -11.03
CA ILE A 219 -7.09 9.34 -11.78
C ILE A 219 -8.35 9.85 -11.09
N GLY A 220 -8.41 11.13 -10.75
CA GLY A 220 -9.51 11.68 -9.97
C GLY A 220 -9.39 13.19 -9.78
N LYS A 221 -9.72 13.67 -8.58
CA LYS A 221 -9.67 15.10 -8.24
C LYS A 221 -8.83 15.35 -6.99
N ASP A 222 -8.17 16.51 -6.94
CA ASP A 222 -7.41 16.96 -5.79
C ASP A 222 -8.32 17.64 -4.71
N LEU A 223 -7.70 18.25 -3.69
CA LEU A 223 -8.42 18.99 -2.63
C LEU A 223 -9.15 20.25 -3.13
N LYS A 224 -8.75 20.83 -4.26
CA LYS A 224 -9.43 21.98 -4.90
C LYS A 224 -10.58 21.53 -5.82
N GLY A 225 -10.56 20.27 -6.28
CA GLY A 225 -11.45 19.73 -7.29
C GLY A 225 -10.88 19.71 -8.72
N GLU A 226 -9.60 20.06 -8.89
CA GLU A 226 -8.88 20.01 -10.17
C GLU A 226 -8.59 18.55 -10.56
N ILE A 227 -8.62 18.25 -11.87
CA ILE A 227 -8.29 16.90 -12.38
C ILE A 227 -6.83 16.57 -12.07
N CYS A 228 -6.60 15.42 -11.44
CA CYS A 228 -5.32 15.01 -10.88
C CYS A 228 -5.03 13.53 -11.17
N VAL A 229 -3.75 13.21 -11.40
CA VAL A 229 -3.23 11.84 -11.59
C VAL A 229 -2.14 11.62 -10.55
N GLY A 230 -2.31 10.62 -9.69
CA GLY A 230 -1.37 10.37 -8.61
C GLY A 230 -1.89 9.39 -7.56
N PHE A 231 -1.61 9.63 -6.28
CA PHE A 231 -1.98 8.70 -5.22
C PHE A 231 -3.19 9.21 -4.43
N ASN A 232 -4.20 8.35 -4.24
CA ASN A 232 -5.34 8.64 -3.37
C ASN A 232 -4.87 8.80 -1.90
N LEU A 233 -4.91 10.03 -1.37
CA LEU A 233 -4.68 10.34 0.04
C LEU A 233 -5.89 9.99 0.92
N GLY A 234 -7.09 9.98 0.35
CA GLY A 234 -8.35 9.73 1.03
C GLY A 234 -8.61 8.27 1.45
N SER A 235 -9.88 7.93 1.58
CA SER A 235 -10.40 6.67 2.13
C SER A 235 -11.29 5.93 1.11
N ARG A 236 -12.17 5.02 1.57
CA ARG A 236 -13.26 4.46 0.75
C ARG A 236 -14.48 5.40 0.64
N VAL A 237 -14.54 6.46 1.46
CA VAL A 237 -15.69 7.38 1.55
C VAL A 237 -15.36 8.77 0.98
N GLU A 238 -14.07 9.03 0.75
CA GLU A 238 -13.57 10.27 0.15
C GLU A 238 -12.43 9.93 -0.80
N ASP A 239 -12.58 10.29 -2.08
CA ASP A 239 -11.52 10.17 -3.08
C ASP A 239 -10.81 11.52 -3.24
N VAL A 240 -9.51 11.56 -2.92
CA VAL A 240 -8.70 12.78 -2.95
C VAL A 240 -7.32 12.42 -3.45
N ILE A 241 -6.98 12.85 -4.67
CA ILE A 241 -5.74 12.46 -5.35
C ILE A 241 -4.70 13.55 -5.17
N ALA A 242 -3.56 13.21 -4.55
CA ALA A 242 -2.38 14.06 -4.57
C ALA A 242 -1.53 13.75 -5.81
N PRO A 243 -1.03 14.77 -6.53
CA PRO A 243 -0.22 14.57 -7.73
C PRO A 243 1.11 13.90 -7.41
N VAL A 244 1.66 13.15 -8.36
CA VAL A 244 2.96 12.51 -8.20
C VAL A 244 4.06 13.58 -8.15
N LYS A 245 4.58 13.85 -6.95
CA LYS A 245 5.84 14.58 -6.75
C LYS A 245 7.04 13.69 -7.12
N SER A 246 8.26 14.20 -6.93
CA SER A 246 9.50 13.41 -6.98
C SER A 246 9.62 12.43 -5.79
N LEU A 247 8.68 11.48 -5.66
CA LEU A 247 8.67 10.46 -4.61
C LEU A 247 9.94 9.60 -4.68
N ILE A 248 10.66 9.50 -3.57
CA ILE A 248 12.00 8.89 -3.51
C ILE A 248 12.08 7.45 -4.05
N ASN A 249 11.00 6.66 -3.97
CA ASN A 249 10.96 5.29 -4.48
C ASN A 249 10.52 5.13 -5.95
N CYS A 250 9.95 6.16 -6.58
CA CYS A 250 9.35 6.05 -7.92
C CYS A 250 10.35 6.36 -9.04
N PRO A 251 10.25 5.71 -10.22
CA PRO A 251 11.10 6.02 -11.37
C PRO A 251 10.95 7.48 -11.85
N PRO A 252 12.03 8.17 -12.29
CA PRO A 252 11.97 9.59 -12.68
C PRO A 252 10.98 9.94 -13.80
N ARG A 253 10.64 8.99 -14.68
CA ARG A 253 9.64 9.15 -15.75
C ARG A 253 8.18 9.16 -15.25
N THR A 254 7.91 8.68 -14.03
CA THR A 254 6.54 8.51 -13.53
C THR A 254 5.79 9.84 -13.32
N PRO A 255 6.38 10.91 -12.73
CA PRO A 255 5.74 12.23 -12.65
C PRO A 255 5.48 12.86 -14.02
N GLU A 256 6.43 12.70 -14.96
CA GLU A 256 6.35 13.26 -16.32
C GLU A 256 5.16 12.68 -17.09
N LEU A 257 5.03 11.34 -17.09
CA LEU A 257 3.91 10.63 -17.71
C LEU A 257 2.57 10.94 -17.02
N ALA A 258 2.56 11.06 -15.68
CA ALA A 258 1.36 11.41 -14.93
C ALA A 258 0.84 12.82 -15.28
N GLU A 259 1.73 13.81 -15.39
CA GLU A 259 1.38 15.18 -15.78
C GLU A 259 1.00 15.29 -17.26
N LYS A 260 1.64 14.52 -18.17
CA LYS A 260 1.20 14.44 -19.57
C LYS A 260 -0.20 13.83 -19.67
N LEU A 261 -0.49 12.78 -18.91
CA LEU A 261 -1.81 12.15 -18.90
C LEU A 261 -2.87 13.07 -18.27
N ARG A 262 -2.53 13.81 -17.21
CA ARG A 262 -3.42 14.79 -16.59
C ARG A 262 -3.88 15.85 -17.60
N LYS A 263 -2.97 16.38 -18.43
CA LYS A 263 -3.28 17.32 -19.52
C LYS A 263 -4.20 16.66 -20.55
N PHE A 264 -3.80 15.50 -21.08
CA PHE A 264 -4.61 14.74 -22.04
C PHE A 264 -6.06 14.49 -21.55
N ILE A 265 -6.24 14.13 -20.28
CA ILE A 265 -7.56 13.91 -19.69
C ILE A 265 -8.39 15.21 -19.68
N VAL A 266 -7.80 16.34 -19.29
CA VAL A 266 -8.47 17.65 -19.32
C VAL A 266 -8.89 18.00 -20.75
N ASP A 267 -7.97 17.85 -21.71
CA ASP A 267 -8.20 18.20 -23.12
C ASP A 267 -9.22 17.26 -23.79
N SER A 268 -9.34 16.01 -23.32
CA SER A 268 -10.33 15.03 -23.83
C SER A 268 -11.78 15.38 -23.51
N GLY A 269 -12.03 16.23 -22.51
CA GLY A 269 -13.37 16.52 -21.97
C GLY A 269 -14.07 15.35 -21.27
N VAL A 270 -13.48 14.15 -21.24
CA VAL A 270 -14.07 12.94 -20.63
C VAL A 270 -13.92 13.00 -19.11
N PRO A 271 -15.01 12.85 -18.33
CA PRO A 271 -14.95 12.93 -16.87
C PRO A 271 -14.13 11.81 -16.22
N VAL A 272 -13.36 12.17 -15.20
CA VAL A 272 -12.72 11.22 -14.27
C VAL A 272 -13.76 10.45 -13.46
N PHE A 273 -13.43 9.22 -13.06
CA PHE A 273 -14.35 8.33 -12.32
C PHE A 273 -14.45 8.71 -10.83
N ASP A 274 -15.62 9.16 -10.41
CA ASP A 274 -15.98 9.36 -9.00
C ASP A 274 -16.40 8.01 -8.39
N ARG A 275 -15.53 7.43 -7.55
CA ARG A 275 -15.77 6.12 -6.89
C ARG A 275 -16.85 6.15 -5.81
N CYS A 276 -17.32 7.32 -5.38
CA CYS A 276 -18.36 7.46 -4.37
C CYS A 276 -19.75 7.55 -5.00
N GLU A 277 -19.89 8.29 -6.11
CA GLU A 277 -21.16 8.43 -6.85
C GLU A 277 -21.26 7.40 -8.02
N ASN A 278 -20.17 6.71 -8.37
CA ASN A 278 -20.03 5.73 -9.46
C ASN A 278 -20.36 6.27 -10.86
N VAL A 279 -19.81 7.44 -11.18
CA VAL A 279 -19.98 8.14 -12.46
C VAL A 279 -18.65 8.62 -13.03
N GLY A 280 -18.57 8.83 -14.34
CA GLY A 280 -17.32 9.17 -15.03
C GLY A 280 -16.59 7.92 -15.56
N GLN A 281 -15.39 8.10 -16.09
CA GLN A 281 -14.71 7.06 -16.88
C GLN A 281 -13.24 6.83 -16.48
N TRP A 282 -12.35 7.83 -16.48
CA TRP A 282 -10.94 7.59 -16.18
C TRP A 282 -10.71 7.16 -14.72
N LYS A 283 -10.17 5.95 -14.48
CA LYS A 283 -10.00 5.39 -13.12
C LYS A 283 -8.57 5.44 -12.59
N PHE A 284 -7.63 4.88 -13.34
CA PHE A 284 -6.22 4.76 -12.94
C PHE A 284 -5.33 4.51 -14.14
N VAL A 285 -4.03 4.77 -13.98
CA VAL A 285 -2.98 4.36 -14.91
C VAL A 285 -1.96 3.49 -14.17
N LEU A 286 -1.58 2.38 -14.79
CA LEU A 286 -0.51 1.51 -14.34
C LEU A 286 0.73 1.74 -15.22
N ILE A 287 1.83 2.13 -14.59
CA ILE A 287 3.13 2.33 -15.24
C ILE A 287 4.08 1.25 -14.70
N ARG A 288 4.64 0.44 -15.60
CA ARG A 288 5.78 -0.44 -15.32
C ARG A 288 7.01 0.03 -16.08
N SER A 289 8.18 -0.33 -15.56
CA SER A 289 9.45 -0.27 -16.27
C SER A 289 10.28 -1.52 -16.02
N ASN A 290 11.39 -1.68 -16.73
CA ASN A 290 12.46 -2.62 -16.38
C ASN A 290 13.79 -1.87 -16.15
N GLU A 291 14.84 -2.56 -15.69
CA GLU A 291 16.16 -1.92 -15.47
C GLU A 291 16.86 -1.48 -16.78
N LYS A 292 16.33 -1.82 -17.96
CA LYS A 292 16.76 -1.27 -19.27
C LYS A 292 16.14 0.10 -19.59
N GLY A 293 15.14 0.54 -18.82
CA GLY A 293 14.39 1.77 -19.08
C GLY A 293 13.27 1.64 -20.12
N GLU A 294 12.90 0.43 -20.53
CA GLU A 294 11.66 0.20 -21.28
C GLU A 294 10.46 0.51 -20.37
N ILE A 295 9.38 1.08 -20.92
CA ILE A 295 8.19 1.48 -20.16
C ILE A 295 6.93 0.84 -20.76
N MET A 296 6.11 0.23 -19.92
CA MET A 296 4.76 -0.21 -20.24
C MET A 296 3.74 0.66 -19.50
N MET A 297 2.78 1.24 -20.23
CA MET A 297 1.71 2.06 -19.67
C MET A 297 0.35 1.47 -20.02
N GLN A 298 -0.49 1.23 -19.01
CA GLN A 298 -1.86 0.74 -19.16
C GLN A 298 -2.83 1.75 -18.54
N VAL A 299 -3.62 2.43 -19.37
CA VAL A 299 -4.65 3.38 -18.90
C VAL A 299 -5.98 2.66 -18.75
N VAL A 300 -6.64 2.82 -17.60
CA VAL A 300 -7.82 2.04 -17.21
C VAL A 300 -9.05 2.93 -17.00
N VAL A 301 -10.15 2.54 -17.61
CA VAL A 301 -11.43 3.27 -17.59
C VAL A 301 -12.58 2.40 -17.09
N TYR A 302 -13.58 3.05 -16.51
CA TYR A 302 -14.88 2.47 -16.22
C TYR A 302 -15.70 2.42 -17.51
N GLN A 303 -16.22 1.23 -17.84
CA GLN A 303 -16.87 0.93 -19.12
C GLN A 303 -15.94 1.24 -20.30
N THR A 304 -16.32 2.12 -21.24
CA THR A 304 -15.55 2.40 -22.46
C THR A 304 -15.59 3.88 -22.83
N VAL A 305 -14.49 4.45 -23.30
CA VAL A 305 -14.44 5.81 -23.90
C VAL A 305 -14.59 5.73 -25.41
N GLY A 306 -15.11 6.79 -26.04
CA GLY A 306 -15.33 6.80 -27.50
C GLY A 306 -14.04 6.59 -28.30
N GLU A 307 -14.12 5.87 -29.43
CA GLU A 307 -12.96 5.43 -30.23
C GLU A 307 -11.98 6.56 -30.59
N LYS A 308 -12.47 7.78 -30.86
CA LYS A 308 -11.62 8.94 -31.08
C LYS A 308 -10.66 9.17 -29.91
N VAL A 309 -11.14 9.10 -28.67
CA VAL A 309 -10.33 9.32 -27.46
C VAL A 309 -9.29 8.20 -27.28
N ILE A 310 -9.60 6.97 -27.72
CA ILE A 310 -8.64 5.86 -27.72
C ILE A 310 -7.52 6.10 -28.76
N ASN A 311 -7.88 6.61 -29.95
CA ASN A 311 -6.91 6.98 -30.98
C ASN A 311 -6.07 8.20 -30.57
N ASP A 312 -6.69 9.24 -30.03
CA ASP A 312 -6.01 10.42 -29.47
C ASP A 312 -5.01 10.01 -28.37
N LEU A 313 -5.40 9.06 -27.50
CA LEU A 313 -4.54 8.51 -26.45
C LEU A 313 -3.34 7.75 -27.04
N LYS A 314 -3.60 6.93 -28.07
CA LYS A 314 -2.53 6.23 -28.80
C LYS A 314 -1.54 7.22 -29.41
N GLU A 315 -2.02 8.22 -30.16
CA GLU A 315 -1.16 9.23 -30.77
C GLU A 315 -0.33 10.01 -29.74
N ALA A 316 -0.95 10.35 -28.60
CA ALA A 316 -0.29 11.09 -27.52
C ALA A 316 0.81 10.29 -26.78
N PHE A 317 0.75 8.96 -26.74
CA PHE A 317 1.66 8.13 -25.90
C PHE A 317 2.48 7.08 -26.63
N GLN A 318 2.18 6.70 -27.88
CA GLN A 318 2.90 5.64 -28.62
C GLN A 318 4.40 5.90 -28.84
N ASN A 319 4.85 7.16 -28.70
CA ASN A 319 6.26 7.57 -28.79
C ASN A 319 6.89 7.92 -27.41
N GLU A 320 6.10 7.88 -26.33
CA GLU A 320 6.55 8.21 -24.95
C GLU A 320 6.93 6.97 -24.14
N VAL A 321 6.32 5.82 -24.48
CA VAL A 321 6.46 4.55 -23.78
C VAL A 321 6.74 3.42 -24.77
N THR A 322 7.43 2.38 -24.32
CA THR A 322 7.78 1.21 -25.16
C THR A 322 6.55 0.37 -25.51
N SER A 323 5.60 0.25 -24.59
CA SER A 323 4.37 -0.54 -24.75
C SER A 323 3.18 0.23 -24.18
N LEU A 324 2.08 0.33 -24.96
CA LEU A 324 0.88 1.07 -24.57
C LEU A 324 -0.36 0.18 -24.62
N TYR A 325 -1.14 0.24 -23.54
CA TYR A 325 -2.38 -0.48 -23.35
C TYR A 325 -3.51 0.44 -22.89
N TYR A 326 -4.72 0.10 -23.31
CA TYR A 326 -5.97 0.62 -22.78
C TYR A 326 -6.79 -0.53 -22.18
N CYS A 327 -7.60 -0.25 -21.17
CA CYS A 327 -8.23 -1.28 -20.36
C CYS A 327 -9.62 -0.83 -19.89
N GLU A 328 -10.62 -1.65 -20.20
CA GLU A 328 -12.02 -1.45 -19.81
C GLU A 328 -12.38 -2.34 -18.63
N THR A 329 -13.08 -1.79 -17.65
CA THR A 329 -13.59 -2.54 -16.49
C THR A 329 -14.99 -2.10 -16.06
N ASP A 330 -15.80 -3.07 -15.66
CA ASP A 330 -17.19 -2.93 -15.19
C ASP A 330 -17.32 -2.86 -13.67
N VAL A 331 -16.24 -3.10 -12.91
CA VAL A 331 -16.25 -3.03 -11.44
C VAL A 331 -15.75 -1.68 -10.92
N PHE A 332 -16.18 -1.31 -9.71
CA PHE A 332 -15.83 -0.03 -9.10
C PHE A 332 -14.41 -0.03 -8.48
N GLU A 333 -14.11 -0.91 -7.52
CA GLU A 333 -12.88 -0.86 -6.70
C GLU A 333 -11.63 -1.54 -7.30
N ALA A 334 -11.68 -2.13 -8.51
CA ALA A 334 -10.55 -2.89 -9.09
C ALA A 334 -10.53 -2.88 -10.63
N TYR A 335 -9.71 -3.76 -11.22
CA TYR A 335 -9.74 -4.16 -12.64
C TYR A 335 -10.89 -5.17 -12.95
N GLY A 336 -11.40 -5.87 -11.93
CA GLY A 336 -12.32 -7.00 -12.11
C GLY A 336 -11.57 -8.32 -12.31
N LYS A 337 -12.29 -9.40 -12.63
CA LYS A 337 -11.68 -10.69 -12.97
C LYS A 337 -11.21 -10.73 -14.43
N ASN A 338 -12.06 -10.27 -15.34
CA ASN A 338 -11.86 -10.36 -16.79
C ASN A 338 -11.89 -8.96 -17.42
N PRO A 339 -10.94 -8.05 -17.09
CA PRO A 339 -10.85 -6.75 -17.74
C PRO A 339 -10.63 -6.90 -19.26
N LYS A 340 -11.29 -6.07 -20.07
CA LYS A 340 -11.04 -6.04 -21.53
C LYS A 340 -9.81 -5.17 -21.79
N ILE A 341 -8.67 -5.84 -21.93
CA ILE A 341 -7.36 -5.22 -22.19
C ILE A 341 -7.14 -5.16 -23.70
N ILE A 342 -6.79 -3.98 -24.20
CA ILE A 342 -6.55 -3.69 -25.61
C ILE A 342 -5.13 -3.14 -25.75
N HIS A 343 -4.30 -3.82 -26.55
CA HIS A 343 -2.99 -3.33 -26.95
C HIS A 343 -3.13 -2.20 -27.97
N LEU A 344 -2.38 -1.10 -27.81
CA LEU A 344 -2.44 0.06 -28.69
C LEU A 344 -1.17 0.23 -29.53
N SER A 345 0.02 0.05 -28.95
CA SER A 345 1.30 0.22 -29.66
C SER A 345 2.48 -0.45 -28.95
N GLY A 346 3.54 -0.73 -29.71
CA GLY A 346 4.80 -1.32 -29.21
C GLY A 346 4.74 -2.85 -29.06
N PRO A 347 5.66 -3.47 -28.31
CA PRO A 347 5.55 -4.87 -27.91
C PRO A 347 4.38 -5.11 -26.95
N GLU A 348 3.91 -6.35 -26.83
CA GLU A 348 2.89 -6.75 -25.85
C GLU A 348 3.47 -6.97 -24.43
N HIS A 349 4.77 -7.20 -24.34
CA HIS A 349 5.50 -7.41 -23.10
C HIS A 349 6.82 -6.61 -23.11
N ILE A 350 7.23 -6.10 -21.95
CA ILE A 350 8.62 -5.65 -21.74
C ILE A 350 9.41 -6.81 -21.11
N VAL A 351 10.72 -6.90 -21.37
CA VAL A 351 11.53 -8.05 -20.94
C VAL A 351 12.46 -7.64 -19.82
N GLU A 352 12.14 -8.03 -18.58
CA GLU A 352 13.05 -7.87 -17.46
C GLU A 352 14.13 -8.96 -17.47
N THR A 353 15.33 -8.62 -17.03
CA THR A 353 16.45 -9.57 -16.89
C THR A 353 16.78 -9.73 -15.42
N LEU A 354 16.74 -10.97 -14.91
CA LEU A 354 16.94 -11.28 -13.50
C LEU A 354 17.79 -12.54 -13.37
N ARG A 355 18.94 -12.45 -12.70
CA ARG A 355 19.97 -13.49 -12.51
C ARG A 355 20.40 -14.16 -13.83
N GLY A 356 20.44 -13.39 -14.91
CA GLY A 356 20.79 -13.87 -16.25
C GLY A 356 19.69 -14.66 -16.98
N LEU A 357 18.46 -14.67 -16.45
CA LEU A 357 17.26 -15.18 -17.10
C LEU A 357 16.39 -14.01 -17.59
N GLN A 358 15.57 -14.25 -18.62
CA GLN A 358 14.65 -13.27 -19.19
C GLN A 358 13.20 -13.60 -18.81
N PHE A 359 12.45 -12.61 -18.35
CA PHE A 359 11.05 -12.78 -17.94
C PHE A 359 10.14 -11.79 -18.68
N ASP A 360 9.02 -12.30 -19.20
CA ASP A 360 8.04 -11.47 -19.88
C ASP A 360 7.12 -10.77 -18.88
N ILE A 361 7.12 -9.44 -18.93
CA ILE A 361 6.30 -8.60 -18.06
C ILE A 361 5.11 -8.07 -18.85
N SER A 362 3.92 -8.57 -18.51
CA SER A 362 2.65 -8.27 -19.18
C SER A 362 1.76 -7.36 -18.30
N PRO A 363 0.70 -6.73 -18.85
CA PRO A 363 -0.11 -5.74 -18.13
C PRO A 363 -0.67 -6.24 -16.78
N MET A 364 -1.09 -7.50 -16.68
CA MET A 364 -1.64 -8.06 -15.44
C MET A 364 -0.64 -8.90 -14.62
N SER A 365 0.50 -9.33 -15.17
CA SER A 365 1.37 -10.28 -14.48
C SER A 365 2.01 -9.69 -13.20
N PHE A 366 2.21 -10.55 -12.21
CA PHE A 366 3.00 -10.23 -11.02
C PHE A 366 4.49 -10.37 -11.31
N PHE A 367 5.26 -9.43 -10.77
CA PHE A 367 6.72 -9.47 -10.74
C PHE A 367 7.18 -8.67 -9.51
N GLN A 368 8.34 -9.01 -8.97
CA GLN A 368 8.87 -8.37 -7.77
C GLN A 368 9.16 -6.88 -8.03
N THR A 369 8.70 -5.99 -7.14
CA THR A 369 8.65 -4.55 -7.44
C THR A 369 9.99 -3.81 -7.38
N ASN A 370 11.08 -4.53 -7.09
CA ASN A 370 12.44 -4.03 -6.93
C ASN A 370 13.39 -5.07 -7.54
N THR A 371 13.76 -4.92 -8.82
CA THR A 371 14.52 -5.97 -9.54
C THR A 371 15.86 -6.28 -8.86
N PRO A 372 16.71 -5.28 -8.48
CA PRO A 372 17.96 -5.57 -7.77
C PRO A 372 17.76 -6.17 -6.37
N GLY A 373 16.69 -5.78 -5.66
CA GLY A 373 16.31 -6.41 -4.40
C GLY A 373 15.94 -7.90 -4.58
N ALA A 374 15.22 -8.23 -5.66
CA ALA A 374 14.82 -9.59 -5.97
C ALA A 374 16.02 -10.49 -6.31
N GLU A 375 17.03 -9.97 -7.01
CA GLU A 375 18.28 -10.71 -7.26
C GLU A 375 19.03 -11.05 -5.96
N LEU A 376 19.09 -10.12 -5.01
CA LEU A 376 19.65 -10.36 -3.68
C LEU A 376 18.82 -11.38 -2.90
N LEU A 377 17.49 -11.23 -2.89
CA LEU A 377 16.56 -12.12 -2.21
C LEU A 377 16.70 -13.56 -2.73
N PHE A 378 16.66 -13.78 -4.05
CA PHE A 378 16.75 -15.13 -4.62
C PHE A 378 18.16 -15.72 -4.50
N THR A 379 19.22 -14.89 -4.49
CA THR A 379 20.58 -15.36 -4.18
C THR A 379 20.68 -15.84 -2.73
N LYS A 380 20.06 -15.13 -1.77
CA LYS A 380 20.01 -15.55 -0.37
C LYS A 380 19.10 -16.76 -0.13
N ILE A 381 18.03 -16.92 -0.90
CA ILE A 381 17.20 -18.14 -0.91
C ILE A 381 17.99 -19.32 -1.48
N GLU A 382 18.81 -19.14 -2.51
CA GLU A 382 19.69 -20.19 -3.05
C GLU A 382 20.70 -20.68 -2.01
N GLU A 383 21.37 -19.74 -1.33
CA GLU A 383 22.28 -20.02 -0.20
C GLU A 383 21.57 -20.80 0.91
N LEU A 384 20.32 -20.45 1.26
CA LEU A 384 19.51 -21.19 2.25
C LEU A 384 18.97 -22.52 1.74
N ALA A 385 18.76 -22.70 0.44
CA ALA A 385 18.13 -23.91 -0.09
C ALA A 385 19.13 -25.07 -0.23
N GLU A 386 20.43 -24.79 -0.43
CA GLU A 386 21.46 -25.80 -0.74
C GLU A 386 21.01 -26.76 -1.86
N VAL A 387 20.53 -26.20 -2.97
CA VAL A 387 20.08 -27.00 -4.13
C VAL A 387 21.24 -27.70 -4.83
N ASP A 388 21.02 -28.94 -5.24
CA ASP A 388 21.98 -29.80 -5.93
C ASP A 388 21.34 -30.60 -7.08
N SER A 389 22.14 -31.26 -7.92
CA SER A 389 21.66 -32.00 -9.10
C SER A 389 20.85 -33.27 -8.78
N ASN A 390 20.66 -33.63 -7.51
CA ASN A 390 19.71 -34.65 -7.07
C ASN A 390 18.46 -34.04 -6.37
N THR A 391 18.35 -32.72 -6.33
CA THR A 391 17.25 -32.00 -5.70
C THR A 391 16.01 -31.96 -6.58
N VAL A 392 14.87 -32.37 -6.03
CA VAL A 392 13.54 -32.02 -6.56
C VAL A 392 13.08 -30.79 -5.79
N LEU A 393 12.98 -29.67 -6.50
CA LEU A 393 12.53 -28.40 -5.96
C LEU A 393 11.04 -28.21 -6.22
N ILE A 394 10.26 -27.99 -5.16
CA ILE A 394 8.84 -27.64 -5.23
C ILE A 394 8.70 -26.15 -4.95
N ASP A 395 8.21 -25.39 -5.92
CA ASP A 395 7.99 -23.94 -5.81
C ASP A 395 6.48 -23.70 -5.63
N VAL A 396 6.07 -23.26 -4.43
CA VAL A 396 4.66 -23.20 -3.99
C VAL A 396 4.20 -21.74 -3.96
N CYS A 397 3.11 -21.45 -4.66
CA CYS A 397 2.71 -20.10 -5.07
C CYS A 397 3.77 -19.48 -6.01
N CYS A 398 4.26 -20.28 -6.97
CA CYS A 398 5.36 -19.91 -7.85
C CYS A 398 5.06 -18.75 -8.81
N GLY A 399 3.79 -18.34 -8.96
CA GLY A 399 3.35 -17.31 -9.89
C GLY A 399 3.83 -17.56 -11.32
N THR A 400 4.62 -16.64 -11.86
CA THR A 400 5.23 -16.71 -13.20
C THR A 400 6.56 -17.51 -13.23
N GLY A 401 6.82 -18.30 -12.20
CA GLY A 401 7.94 -19.24 -12.07
C GLY A 401 9.28 -18.62 -11.68
N VAL A 402 9.34 -17.34 -11.33
CA VAL A 402 10.60 -16.57 -11.25
C VAL A 402 11.61 -17.16 -10.26
N ILE A 403 11.15 -17.58 -9.08
CA ILE A 403 12.01 -18.14 -8.02
C ILE A 403 12.58 -19.49 -8.48
N GLY A 404 11.70 -20.46 -8.76
CA GLY A 404 12.07 -21.80 -9.20
C GLY A 404 12.94 -21.79 -10.46
N LEU A 405 12.60 -20.98 -11.48
CA LEU A 405 13.39 -20.89 -12.71
C LEU A 405 14.80 -20.36 -12.46
N SER A 406 14.98 -19.42 -11.52
CA SER A 406 16.32 -18.94 -11.11
C SER A 406 17.21 -20.03 -10.48
N LEU A 407 16.61 -21.12 -9.99
CA LEU A 407 17.27 -22.28 -9.40
C LEU A 407 17.29 -23.50 -10.33
N ALA A 408 16.46 -23.52 -11.38
CA ALA A 408 16.19 -24.69 -12.21
C ALA A 408 17.45 -25.33 -12.82
N ARG A 409 18.45 -24.52 -13.20
CA ARG A 409 19.73 -24.98 -13.76
C ARG A 409 20.63 -25.73 -12.77
N LYS A 410 20.28 -25.77 -11.47
CA LYS A 410 21.04 -26.45 -10.41
C LYS A 410 20.34 -27.68 -9.83
N VAL A 411 19.05 -27.87 -10.11
CA VAL A 411 18.22 -28.96 -9.56
C VAL A 411 18.02 -30.09 -10.56
N LYS A 412 17.65 -31.28 -10.05
CA LYS A 412 17.22 -32.43 -10.87
C LYS A 412 15.92 -32.10 -11.62
N THR A 413 14.96 -31.50 -10.92
CA THR A 413 13.64 -31.15 -11.45
C THR A 413 13.04 -30.01 -10.62
N LEU A 414 12.40 -29.05 -11.30
CA LEU A 414 11.54 -28.03 -10.70
C LEU A 414 10.07 -28.43 -10.91
N ILE A 415 9.26 -28.37 -9.85
CA ILE A 415 7.80 -28.48 -9.91
C ILE A 415 7.20 -27.18 -9.34
N GLY A 416 6.68 -26.30 -10.20
CA GLY A 416 5.97 -25.09 -9.79
C GLY A 416 4.46 -25.35 -9.64
N VAL A 417 3.88 -24.85 -8.56
CA VAL A 417 2.43 -24.90 -8.30
C VAL A 417 1.90 -23.50 -8.02
N ASP A 418 0.85 -23.10 -8.74
CA ASP A 418 0.08 -21.90 -8.44
C ASP A 418 -1.41 -22.12 -8.77
N ILE A 419 -2.29 -21.36 -8.12
CA ILE A 419 -3.74 -21.38 -8.36
C ILE A 419 -4.12 -20.56 -9.60
N GLU A 420 -3.28 -19.60 -10.02
CA GLU A 420 -3.55 -18.71 -11.15
C GLU A 420 -3.07 -19.33 -12.48
N GLU A 421 -4.02 -19.76 -13.31
CA GLU A 421 -3.75 -20.45 -14.57
C GLU A 421 -2.97 -19.58 -15.56
N GLN A 422 -3.24 -18.27 -15.60
CA GLN A 422 -2.49 -17.34 -16.46
C GLN A 422 -1.04 -17.20 -16.02
N ALA A 423 -0.76 -17.22 -14.71
CA ALA A 423 0.60 -17.15 -14.18
C ALA A 423 1.38 -18.44 -14.53
N ILE A 424 0.73 -19.60 -14.47
CA ILE A 424 1.28 -20.89 -14.89
C ILE A 424 1.53 -20.96 -16.41
N PHE A 425 0.68 -20.33 -17.24
CA PHE A 425 0.94 -20.17 -18.67
C PHE A 425 2.20 -19.32 -18.92
N ASP A 426 2.31 -18.18 -18.25
CA ASP A 426 3.50 -17.32 -18.31
C ASP A 426 4.76 -18.05 -17.79
N ALA A 427 4.64 -18.86 -16.74
CA ALA A 427 5.75 -19.66 -16.19
C ALA A 427 6.29 -20.68 -17.19
N ARG A 428 5.42 -21.36 -17.95
CA ARG A 428 5.81 -22.28 -19.03
C ARG A 428 6.53 -21.54 -20.17
N ARG A 429 6.01 -20.37 -20.59
CA ARG A 429 6.68 -19.53 -21.61
C ARG A 429 8.04 -19.03 -21.13
N ASN A 430 8.16 -18.62 -19.86
CA ASN A 430 9.43 -18.23 -19.25
C ASN A 430 10.43 -19.41 -19.20
N ALA A 431 9.98 -20.63 -18.93
CA ALA A 431 10.85 -21.82 -18.94
C ALA A 431 11.40 -22.10 -20.35
N GLU A 432 10.52 -22.14 -21.36
CA GLU A 432 10.88 -22.33 -22.77
C GLU A 432 11.86 -21.24 -23.24
N LYS A 433 11.54 -19.96 -23.00
CA LYS A 433 12.37 -18.79 -23.36
C LYS A 433 13.78 -18.84 -22.77
N ASN A 434 13.97 -19.50 -21.62
CA ASN A 434 15.27 -19.63 -20.95
C ASN A 434 15.98 -20.97 -21.19
N GLY A 435 15.41 -21.84 -22.04
CA GLY A 435 15.95 -23.18 -22.33
C GLY A 435 15.86 -24.17 -21.16
N ILE A 436 14.91 -23.97 -20.25
CA ILE A 436 14.78 -24.74 -19.01
C ILE A 436 13.83 -25.91 -19.24
N LEU A 437 14.41 -27.08 -19.56
CA LEU A 437 13.66 -28.30 -19.92
C LEU A 437 13.31 -29.21 -18.72
N ASN A 438 13.84 -28.93 -17.53
CA ASN A 438 13.63 -29.71 -16.31
C ASN A 438 12.59 -29.10 -15.36
N ALA A 439 11.65 -28.31 -15.89
CA ALA A 439 10.61 -27.62 -15.13
C ALA A 439 9.19 -28.04 -15.55
N GLU A 440 8.36 -28.36 -14.56
CA GLU A 440 6.95 -28.71 -14.71
C GLU A 440 6.10 -27.68 -13.94
N PHE A 441 5.00 -27.21 -14.52
CA PHE A 441 4.15 -26.17 -13.91
C PHE A 441 2.68 -26.59 -13.89
N ILE A 442 2.08 -26.59 -12.69
CA ILE A 442 0.75 -27.13 -12.41
C ILE A 442 -0.18 -26.01 -11.92
N ALA A 443 -1.28 -25.80 -12.64
CA ALA A 443 -2.36 -24.87 -12.26
C ALA A 443 -3.33 -25.58 -11.30
N ALA A 444 -3.10 -25.44 -10.00
CA ALA A 444 -3.85 -26.10 -8.94
C ALA A 444 -3.67 -25.42 -7.58
N LYS A 445 -4.55 -25.72 -6.63
CA LYS A 445 -4.31 -25.33 -5.23
C LYS A 445 -3.17 -26.17 -4.65
N ALA A 446 -2.33 -25.54 -3.83
CA ALA A 446 -1.24 -26.22 -3.15
C ALA A 446 -1.71 -27.42 -2.31
N GLU A 447 -2.88 -27.35 -1.64
CA GLU A 447 -3.43 -28.50 -0.91
C GLU A 447 -3.84 -29.70 -1.77
N ASP A 448 -4.20 -29.45 -3.02
CA ASP A 448 -4.72 -30.47 -3.93
C ASP A 448 -3.54 -31.13 -4.70
N ALA A 449 -2.53 -30.35 -5.12
CA ALA A 449 -1.39 -30.84 -5.89
C ALA A 449 -0.21 -31.38 -5.05
N LEU A 450 0.08 -30.79 -3.87
CA LEU A 450 1.25 -31.20 -3.07
C LEU A 450 1.26 -32.69 -2.71
N PRO A 451 0.15 -33.35 -2.31
CA PRO A 451 0.14 -34.77 -1.99
C PRO A 451 0.64 -35.65 -3.15
N GLU A 452 0.20 -35.38 -4.38
CA GLU A 452 0.58 -36.14 -5.57
C GLU A 452 2.06 -35.94 -5.93
N ILE A 453 2.51 -34.68 -5.93
CA ILE A 453 3.93 -34.33 -6.18
C ILE A 453 4.84 -35.02 -5.14
N ILE A 454 4.46 -34.94 -3.87
CA ILE A 454 5.17 -35.61 -2.77
C ILE A 454 5.21 -37.14 -2.98
N GLN A 455 4.10 -37.75 -3.37
CA GLN A 455 4.02 -39.19 -3.59
C GLN A 455 4.88 -39.63 -4.80
N ARG A 456 4.84 -38.88 -5.91
CA ARG A 456 5.59 -39.12 -7.14
C ARG A 456 7.11 -39.15 -6.93
N PHE A 457 7.64 -38.34 -6.00
CA PHE A 457 9.08 -38.29 -5.70
C PHE A 457 9.50 -39.02 -4.42
N SER A 458 8.55 -39.51 -3.61
CA SER A 458 8.84 -40.33 -2.43
C SER A 458 9.54 -41.64 -2.81
N GLY A 459 10.58 -42.02 -2.05
CA GLY A 459 11.37 -43.23 -2.30
C GLY A 459 12.36 -43.15 -3.47
N THR A 460 12.34 -42.09 -4.29
CA THR A 460 13.22 -41.95 -5.48
C THR A 460 14.70 -41.67 -5.17
N GLY A 461 15.07 -41.54 -3.89
CA GLY A 461 16.40 -41.09 -3.47
C GLY A 461 16.72 -39.61 -3.75
N SER A 462 15.77 -38.86 -4.32
CA SER A 462 15.92 -37.43 -4.60
C SER A 462 15.78 -36.59 -3.33
N LYS A 463 16.55 -35.51 -3.21
CA LYS A 463 16.45 -34.55 -2.09
C LYS A 463 15.24 -33.64 -2.33
N ILE A 464 14.17 -33.77 -1.55
CA ILE A 464 12.97 -32.93 -1.73
C ILE A 464 13.12 -31.65 -0.90
N ILE A 465 13.02 -30.50 -1.57
CA ILE A 465 13.08 -29.17 -0.97
C ILE A 465 11.87 -28.37 -1.46
N ALA A 466 11.24 -27.61 -0.57
CA ALA A 466 10.14 -26.72 -0.92
C ALA A 466 10.50 -25.26 -0.63
N ILE A 467 10.12 -24.38 -1.55
CA ILE A 467 10.08 -22.92 -1.35
C ILE A 467 8.61 -22.50 -1.38
N CYS A 468 8.21 -21.55 -0.54
CA CYS A 468 6.86 -20.98 -0.52
C CYS A 468 6.96 -19.45 -0.55
N ASP A 469 6.35 -18.80 -1.56
CA ASP A 469 6.15 -17.34 -1.62
C ASP A 469 4.64 -17.01 -1.64
N PRO A 470 3.90 -17.26 -0.53
CA PRO A 470 2.45 -17.13 -0.50
C PRO A 470 1.97 -15.67 -0.50
N PRO A 471 0.71 -15.43 -0.94
CA PRO A 471 0.08 -14.13 -0.79
C PRO A 471 0.00 -13.68 0.68
N ARG A 472 -0.23 -12.37 0.90
CA ARG A 472 -0.28 -11.70 2.22
C ARG A 472 -1.15 -12.35 3.30
N CYS A 473 -2.06 -13.27 2.97
CA CYS A 473 -2.86 -14.02 3.94
C CYS A 473 -2.15 -15.25 4.53
N GLY A 474 -0.96 -15.61 4.02
CA GLY A 474 -0.30 -16.88 4.31
C GLY A 474 -0.81 -18.02 3.41
N LEU A 475 -0.29 -19.23 3.63
CA LEU A 475 -0.78 -20.44 2.97
C LEU A 475 -2.11 -20.88 3.58
N HIS A 476 -3.01 -21.44 2.77
CA HIS A 476 -4.22 -22.04 3.31
C HIS A 476 -3.84 -23.25 4.20
N LYS A 477 -4.50 -23.37 5.36
CA LYS A 477 -4.22 -24.41 6.38
C LYS A 477 -4.21 -25.85 5.84
N LYS A 478 -4.89 -26.13 4.73
CA LYS A 478 -4.85 -27.44 4.07
C LYS A 478 -3.52 -27.70 3.34
N ALA A 479 -2.85 -26.70 2.79
CA ALA A 479 -1.59 -26.84 2.05
C ALA A 479 -0.39 -27.08 2.98
N LEU A 480 -0.44 -26.54 4.20
CA LEU A 480 0.57 -26.74 5.23
C LEU A 480 0.60 -28.20 5.76
N MET A 481 -0.52 -28.92 5.69
CA MET A 481 -0.62 -30.30 6.18
C MET A 481 0.17 -31.33 5.33
N PRO A 482 0.13 -31.30 3.98
CA PRO A 482 1.04 -32.07 3.12
C PRO A 482 2.52 -31.76 3.39
N LEU A 483 2.91 -30.48 3.47
CA LEU A 483 4.29 -30.08 3.79
C LEU A 483 4.74 -30.63 5.15
N ARG A 484 3.90 -30.44 6.19
CA ARG A 484 4.15 -30.98 7.53
C ARG A 484 4.26 -32.51 7.53
N ASN A 485 3.49 -33.24 6.73
CA ASN A 485 3.49 -34.70 6.74
C ASN A 485 4.60 -35.36 5.89
N CYS A 486 5.03 -34.74 4.79
CA CYS A 486 5.96 -35.33 3.82
C CYS A 486 7.26 -35.87 4.44
N PRO A 487 7.52 -37.20 4.47
CA PRO A 487 8.73 -37.74 5.08
C PRO A 487 10.03 -37.47 4.31
N GLY A 488 9.95 -37.11 3.02
CA GLY A 488 11.11 -36.76 2.20
C GLY A 488 11.47 -35.26 2.20
N LEU A 489 10.55 -34.39 2.58
CA LEU A 489 10.76 -32.95 2.64
C LEU A 489 11.45 -32.60 3.96
N ASN A 490 12.78 -32.52 3.93
CA ASN A 490 13.59 -32.21 5.12
C ASN A 490 13.97 -30.73 5.23
N ARG A 491 13.80 -29.94 4.16
CA ARG A 491 14.09 -28.50 4.11
C ARG A 491 12.96 -27.72 3.45
N LEU A 492 12.48 -26.68 4.13
CA LEU A 492 11.40 -25.79 3.71
C LEU A 492 11.88 -24.34 3.87
N VAL A 493 11.89 -23.58 2.79
CA VAL A 493 12.16 -22.13 2.80
C VAL A 493 10.83 -21.40 2.66
N TYR A 494 10.54 -20.51 3.62
CA TYR A 494 9.29 -19.73 3.64
C TYR A 494 9.61 -18.25 3.49
N ILE A 495 8.97 -17.59 2.52
CA ILE A 495 9.14 -16.17 2.20
C ILE A 495 7.83 -15.45 2.59
N SER A 496 7.89 -14.22 3.12
CA SER A 496 6.68 -13.45 3.37
C SER A 496 6.87 -11.94 3.58
N CYS A 497 6.05 -11.16 2.88
CA CYS A 497 5.85 -9.72 3.11
C CYS A 497 4.95 -9.40 4.32
N ASN A 498 4.51 -10.43 5.04
CA ASN A 498 3.64 -10.35 6.22
C ASN A 498 4.10 -11.36 7.28
N ALA A 499 5.06 -10.95 8.12
CA ALA A 499 5.65 -11.79 9.16
C ALA A 499 4.59 -12.38 10.13
N GLU A 500 3.51 -11.68 10.40
CA GLU A 500 2.39 -12.14 11.22
C GLU A 500 1.64 -13.34 10.60
N SER A 501 1.68 -13.50 9.27
CA SER A 501 1.17 -14.69 8.58
C SER A 501 2.19 -15.83 8.57
N LEU A 502 3.48 -15.52 8.34
CA LEU A 502 4.59 -16.47 8.45
C LEU A 502 4.59 -17.15 9.83
N VAL A 503 4.39 -16.40 10.92
CA VAL A 503 4.32 -16.95 12.28
C VAL A 503 3.17 -17.96 12.44
N GLN A 504 1.98 -17.64 11.96
CA GLN A 504 0.81 -18.53 12.06
C GLN A 504 0.95 -19.81 11.24
N ASP A 505 1.68 -19.76 10.12
CA ASP A 505 1.87 -20.88 9.21
C ASP A 505 3.08 -21.74 9.60
N ALA A 506 4.17 -21.12 10.05
CA ALA A 506 5.28 -21.77 10.72
C ALA A 506 4.75 -22.58 11.92
N GLN A 507 3.95 -21.99 12.80
CA GLN A 507 3.34 -22.71 13.94
C GLN A 507 2.63 -24.01 13.54
N ARG A 508 2.08 -24.12 12.32
CA ARG A 508 1.40 -25.33 11.80
C ARG A 508 2.37 -26.40 11.30
N VAL A 509 3.53 -26.01 10.76
CA VAL A 509 4.59 -26.95 10.34
C VAL A 509 5.59 -27.32 11.46
N LEU A 510 5.61 -26.54 12.55
CA LEU A 510 6.40 -26.81 13.75
C LEU A 510 5.70 -27.76 14.77
N VAL A 511 4.42 -28.10 14.58
CA VAL A 511 3.65 -28.93 15.55
C VAL A 511 4.25 -30.34 15.71
N SER A 512 4.62 -30.69 16.95
CA SER A 512 4.99 -32.05 17.36
C SER A 512 3.78 -32.97 17.59
N ASN A 513 2.72 -32.42 18.18
CA ASN A 513 1.61 -33.19 18.73
C ASN A 513 0.57 -33.57 17.66
N GLY A 514 0.60 -34.82 17.18
CA GLY A 514 -0.41 -35.37 16.28
C GLY A 514 0.11 -36.59 15.51
N ASN A 515 -0.79 -37.28 14.80
CA ASN A 515 -0.44 -38.44 13.96
C ASN A 515 0.19 -37.98 12.63
N PHE A 516 1.42 -37.47 12.70
CA PHE A 516 2.18 -37.03 11.54
C PHE A 516 3.16 -38.12 11.08
N SER A 517 3.29 -38.33 9.77
CA SER A 517 4.20 -39.34 9.19
C SER A 517 5.69 -38.97 9.26
N SER A 518 6.04 -37.87 9.92
CA SER A 518 7.39 -37.29 9.92
C SER A 518 7.63 -36.39 11.15
N ARG A 519 8.90 -36.15 11.48
CA ARG A 519 9.32 -35.25 12.57
C ARG A 519 8.81 -33.81 12.32
N PRO A 520 8.53 -33.02 13.38
CA PRO A 520 8.24 -31.59 13.20
C PRO A 520 9.44 -30.88 12.57
N PHE A 521 9.18 -29.80 11.84
CA PHE A 521 10.24 -28.86 11.47
C PHE A 521 10.70 -28.07 12.71
N VAL A 522 11.89 -27.47 12.62
CA VAL A 522 12.40 -26.43 13.51
C VAL A 522 12.98 -25.28 12.68
N PRO A 523 12.86 -23.99 13.09
CA PRO A 523 13.55 -22.90 12.41
C PRO A 523 15.07 -23.03 12.59
N LYS A 524 15.82 -22.65 11.56
CA LYS A 524 17.29 -22.76 11.53
C LYS A 524 17.97 -21.44 11.26
N VAL A 525 17.47 -20.69 10.28
CA VAL A 525 17.99 -19.39 9.86
C VAL A 525 16.80 -18.51 9.49
N TRP A 526 16.87 -17.23 9.81
CA TRP A 526 15.87 -16.24 9.45
C TRP A 526 16.55 -14.90 9.17
N PHE A 527 16.12 -14.20 8.12
CA PHE A 527 16.58 -12.86 7.78
C PHE A 527 15.48 -12.07 7.07
N GLY A 528 15.62 -10.75 7.05
CA GLY A 528 14.88 -9.89 6.14
C GLY A 528 15.72 -9.53 4.91
N VAL A 529 15.07 -9.25 3.78
CA VAL A 529 15.66 -8.52 2.65
C VAL A 529 14.80 -7.29 2.39
N ASP A 530 15.42 -6.11 2.37
CA ASP A 530 14.67 -4.88 2.18
C ASP A 530 14.27 -4.66 0.72
N MET A 531 13.15 -5.27 0.33
CA MET A 531 12.51 -5.01 -0.96
C MET A 531 11.83 -3.63 -1.03
N PHE A 532 11.61 -2.96 0.10
CA PHE A 532 10.81 -1.74 0.20
C PHE A 532 11.45 -0.63 1.07
N PRO A 533 12.60 -0.07 0.64
CA PRO A 533 13.19 1.13 1.23
C PRO A 533 12.19 2.29 1.41
N HIS A 534 12.41 3.10 2.44
CA HIS A 534 11.54 4.20 2.87
C HIS A 534 10.12 3.78 3.32
N THR A 535 9.87 2.48 3.54
CA THR A 535 8.61 1.96 4.11
C THR A 535 8.85 1.05 5.31
N ASP A 536 7.78 0.71 6.04
CA ASP A 536 7.80 -0.24 7.17
C ASP A 536 7.86 -1.73 6.77
N ARG A 537 8.05 -2.02 5.48
CA ARG A 537 8.00 -3.37 4.89
C ARG A 537 9.38 -3.95 4.61
N CYS A 538 9.41 -5.27 4.55
CA CYS A 538 10.57 -6.13 4.31
C CYS A 538 10.03 -7.49 3.84
N GLU A 539 10.78 -8.24 3.03
CA GLU A 539 10.49 -9.66 2.82
C GLU A 539 11.23 -10.46 3.88
N ILE A 540 10.52 -11.26 4.67
CA ILE A 540 11.11 -12.12 5.69
C ILE A 540 11.25 -13.53 5.14
N VAL A 541 12.46 -14.07 5.19
CA VAL A 541 12.77 -15.45 4.79
C VAL A 541 13.10 -16.26 6.03
N MET A 542 12.52 -17.46 6.13
CA MET A 542 12.82 -18.42 7.20
C MET A 542 13.12 -19.80 6.60
N LEU A 543 14.28 -20.34 6.97
CA LEU A 543 14.67 -21.73 6.75
C LEU A 543 14.13 -22.59 7.91
N MET A 544 13.36 -23.60 7.57
CA MET A 544 12.85 -24.63 8.47
C MET A 544 13.35 -26.01 8.03
N GLU A 545 13.87 -26.81 8.97
CA GLU A 545 14.43 -28.14 8.68
C GLU A 545 13.99 -29.20 9.68
N ARG A 546 14.24 -30.47 9.37
CA ARG A 546 14.10 -31.60 10.30
C ARG A 546 15.19 -32.65 10.13
#